data_AF-A0A8T4P660-F1
#
_entry.id   AF-A0A8T4P660-F1
#
_cell.length_a   1.000
_cell.length_b   1.000
_cell.length_c   1.000
_cell.angle_alpha   90.00
_cell.angle_beta   90.00
_cell.angle_gamma   90.00
#
_symmetry.space_group_name_H-M   'P 1'
#
loop_
_entity.id
_entity.type
_entity.pdbx_description
1 polymer ?
#
loop_
_entity_poly.entity_id
_entity_poly.type
_entity_poly.pdbx_seq_one_letter_code
_entity_poly.pdbx_strand_id
1 'polypeptide(L)' 'MVFIRTKTIKGQKYYYLVENRREDGRVVQKVLRYIGKAENLLGKV' A
#
# COMPACT_ATOMS: atom_id res chain seq x y z
N MET A 1 -3.27 -5.25 11.94
CA MET A 1 -4.38 -4.58 11.24
C MET A 1 -4.00 -4.39 9.79
N VAL A 2 -4.88 -4.79 8.87
CA VAL A 2 -4.64 -4.76 7.42
C VAL A 2 -5.34 -3.55 6.81
N PHE A 3 -4.65 -2.84 5.90
CA PHE A 3 -5.22 -1.69 5.20
C PHE A 3 -4.50 -1.41 3.87
N ILE A 4 -5.13 -0.56 3.03
CA ILE A 4 -4.53 -0.11 1.78
C ILE A 4 -3.65 1.11 2.05
N ARG A 5 -2.39 1.05 1.61
CA ARG A 5 -1.44 2.15 1.62
C ARG A 5 -1.21 2.66 0.21
N THR A 6 -1.29 3.98 0.06
CA THR A 6 -0.93 4.68 -1.18
C THR A 6 0.55 5.06 -1.15
N LYS A 7 1.26 4.84 -2.26
CA LYS A 7 2.61 5.38 -2.47
C LYS A 7 2.64 6.19 -3.76
N THR A 8 3.30 7.34 -3.71
CA THR A 8 3.59 8.16 -4.89
C THR A 8 5.02 7.90 -5.33
N ILE A 9 5.23 7.42 -6.55
CA ILE A 9 6.54 7.13 -7.13
C ILE A 9 6.58 7.75 -8.52
N LYS A 10 7.51 8.68 -8.77
CA LYS A 10 7.63 9.41 -10.05
C LYS A 10 6.30 10.03 -10.52
N GLY A 11 5.55 10.66 -9.61
CA GLY A 11 4.25 11.27 -9.89
C GLY A 11 3.07 10.29 -10.05
N GLN A 12 3.34 8.99 -10.11
CA GLN A 12 2.32 7.94 -10.24
C GLN A 12 1.88 7.46 -8.85
N LYS A 13 0.58 7.23 -8.64
CA LYS A 13 0.05 6.64 -7.40
C LYS A 13 -0.11 5.13 -7.51
N TYR A 14 0.27 4.43 -6.45
CA TYR A 14 0.25 2.97 -6.35
C TYR A 14 -0.39 2.53 -5.05
N TYR A 15 -1.21 1.48 -5.12
CA TYR A 15 -1.87 0.91 -3.96
C TYR A 15 -1.23 -0.42 -3.55
N TYR A 16 -1.04 -0.57 -2.25
CA TYR A 16 -0.47 -1.76 -1.63
C TYR A 16 -1.36 -2.18 -0.47
N LEU A 17 -1.61 -3.48 -0.33
CA LEU A 17 -2.17 -4.06 0.89
C LEU A 17 -1.03 -4.24 1.88
N VAL A 18 -1.14 -3.62 3.05
CA VAL A 18 -0.13 -3.69 4.11
C VAL A 18 -0.77 -4.13 5.42
N GLU A 19 0.05 -4.71 6.28
CA GLU A 19 -0.34 -5.09 7.63
C GLU A 19 0.62 -4.46 8.65
N ASN A 20 0.05 -3.95 9.75
CA ASN A 20 0.81 -3.62 10.94
C ASN A 20 1.06 -4.89 11.78
N ARG A 21 2.34 -5.21 12.00
CA ARG A 21 2.81 -6.30 12.87
C ARG A 21 3.68 -5.71 13.98
N ARG A 22 3.65 -6.30 15.19
CA ARG A 22 4.63 -5.99 16.24
C ARG A 22 5.83 -6.92 16.11
N GLU A 23 7.00 -6.36 15.89
CA GLU A 23 8.29 -7.05 15.87
C GLU A 23 9.26 -6.24 16.75
N ASP A 24 9.96 -6.90 17.67
CA ASP A 24 10.92 -6.30 18.60
C ASP A 24 10.39 -5.06 19.36
N GLY A 25 9.15 -5.15 19.85
CA GLY A 25 8.50 -4.08 20.62
C GLY A 25 8.06 -2.87 19.79
N ARG A 26 8.27 -2.87 18.46
CA ARG A 26 7.88 -1.79 17.56
C ARG A 26 6.80 -2.25 16.59
N VAL A 27 5.94 -1.33 16.16
CA VAL A 27 4.98 -1.61 15.10
C VAL A 27 5.67 -1.38 13.77
N VAL A 28 5.80 -2.44 12.98
CA VAL A 28 6.36 -2.42 11.63
C VAL A 28 5.26 -2.69 10.61
N GLN A 29 5.43 -2.11 9.41
CA GLN A 29 4.53 -2.35 8.29
C GLN A 29 5.12 -3.39 7.36
N LYS A 30 4.39 -4.49 7.16
CA LYS A 30 4.70 -5.50 6.16
C LYS A 30 3.81 -5.32 4.95
N VAL A 31 4.42 -5.32 3.75
CA VAL A 31 3.66 -5.33 2.50
C VAL A 31 3.17 -6.76 2.26
N LEU A 32 1.85 -6.92 2.15
CA LEU A 32 1.22 -8.19 1.84
C LEU A 32 1.06 -8.39 0.33
N ARG A 33 0.60 -7.35 -0.37
CA ARG A 33 0.33 -7.43 -1.82
C ARG A 33 0.46 -6.08 -2.50
N TYR A 34 0.99 -6.08 -3.72
CA TYR A 34 0.84 -4.95 -4.63
C TYR A 34 -0.51 -5.05 -5.34
N ILE A 35 -1.34 -4.02 -5.19
CA ILE A 35 -2.71 -4.00 -5.75
C ILE A 35 -2.65 -3.48 -7.19
N GLY A 36 -1.90 -2.42 -7.43
CA GLY A 36 -1.76 -1.85 -8.77
C GLY A 36 -1.57 -0.35 -8.77
N LYS A 37 -1.50 0.20 -9.98
CA LYS A 37 -1.44 1.64 -10.23
C LYS A 37 -2.83 2.24 -10.09
N ALA A 38 -2.95 3.36 -9.39
CA ALA A 38 -4.25 3.97 -9.08
C ALA A 38 -5.06 4.31 -10.34
N GLU A 39 -4.43 4.87 -11.37
CA GLU A 39 -5.08 5.18 -12.66
C GLU A 39 -5.66 3.95 -13.35
N ASN A 40 -4.98 2.80 -13.24
CA ASN A 40 -5.44 1.56 -13.86
C ASN A 40 -6.61 0.95 -13.08
N LEU A 41 -6.67 1.19 -11.77
CA LEU A 41 -7.63 0.57 -10.86
C LEU A 41 -8.92 1.38 -10.73
N LEU A 42 -8.82 2.71 -10.72
CA LEU A 42 -9.96 3.61 -10.52
C LEU A 42 -10.63 4.01 -11.84
N GLY A 43 -10.03 3.65 -12.99
CA GLY A 43 -10.45 4.15 -14.29
C GLY A 43 -10.14 5.65 -14.44
N LYS A 44 -9.97 6.10 -15.68
CA LYS A 44 -10.02 7.54 -15.97
C LYS A 44 -11.45 8.00 -15.67
N VAL A 45 -11.62 8.83 -14.65
CA VAL A 45 -12.83 9.64 -14.47
C VAL A 45 -12.82 10.74 -15.51
#